data_AF-K7EQU9-F1
#
_entry.id   AF-K7EQU9-F1
#
_cell.length_a   1.000
_cell.length_b   1.000
_cell.length_c   1.000
_cell.angle_alpha   90.00
_cell.angle_beta   90.00
_cell.angle_gamma   90.00
#
_symmetry.space_group_name_H-M   'P 1'
#
loop_
_entity.id
_entity.type
_entity.pdbx_description
1 polymer ?
#
loop_
_entity_poly.entity_id
_entity_poly.type
_entity_poly.pdbx_seq_one_letter_code
_entity_poly.pdbx_strand_id
1 'polypeptide(L)'
;CGNLPFRRICKRFGADVTCGEMAVCTNLLQGQMSEWALLKRHQCEDIFGVQLEGAFPDTMTKCAELLSRTVEVDFVDINVGCPIDLVYKKGGGCALMNRSTKFQQIVRGMNQVLDVPLTVKIRTGVQERVNLAHRLLPELRDWGVALVTEMGTSCHLRMPTAPCRLVSPGS
;
A
#
# COMPACT_ATOMS: atom_id res chain seq x y z
N CYS A 1 -9.60 -9.50 -0.83
CA CYS A 1 -9.09 -10.88 -0.69
C CYS A 1 -7.81 -10.99 -1.50
N GLY A 2 -6.66 -11.05 -0.83
CA GLY A 2 -5.35 -11.11 -1.48
C GLY A 2 -4.52 -12.30 -1.01
N ASN A 3 -5.15 -13.35 -0.46
CA ASN A 3 -4.42 -14.51 0.04
C ASN A 3 -3.82 -15.35 -1.10
N LEU A 4 -2.75 -16.07 -0.79
CA LEU A 4 -1.95 -16.79 -1.78
C LEU A 4 -2.78 -17.78 -2.64
N PRO A 5 -3.66 -18.64 -2.10
CA PRO A 5 -4.48 -19.53 -2.92
C PRO A 5 -5.36 -18.78 -3.92
N PHE A 6 -5.98 -17.67 -3.50
CA PHE A 6 -6.83 -16.87 -4.38
C PHE A 6 -6.03 -16.21 -5.50
N ARG A 7 -4.87 -15.62 -5.18
CA ARG A 7 -4.00 -14.99 -6.20
C ARG A 7 -3.54 -15.98 -7.27
N ARG A 8 -3.26 -17.24 -6.89
CA ARG A 8 -2.93 -18.31 -7.85
C ARG A 8 -4.07 -18.62 -8.80
N ILE A 9 -5.31 -18.60 -8.31
CA ILE A 9 -6.49 -18.75 -9.16
C ILE A 9 -6.57 -17.55 -10.12
N CYS A 10 -6.37 -16.32 -9.65
CA CYS A 10 -6.36 -15.13 -10.51
C CYS A 10 -5.30 -15.22 -11.63
N LYS A 11 -4.09 -15.72 -11.35
CA LYS A 11 -3.07 -15.96 -12.38
C LYS A 11 -3.55 -16.92 -13.47
N ARG A 12 -4.31 -17.98 -13.13
CA ARG A 12 -4.91 -18.89 -14.12
C ARG A 12 -5.96 -18.23 -15.01
N PHE A 13 -6.57 -17.14 -14.54
CA PHE A 13 -7.52 -16.33 -15.30
C PHE A 13 -6.86 -15.13 -16.01
N GLY A 14 -5.52 -15.10 -16.08
CA GLY A 14 -4.79 -14.08 -16.84
C GLY A 14 -4.51 -12.79 -16.09
N ALA A 15 -4.53 -12.78 -14.75
CA ALA A 15 -4.04 -11.63 -14.00
C ALA A 15 -2.54 -11.43 -14.28
N ASP A 16 -2.11 -10.23 -14.67
CA ASP A 16 -0.69 -9.93 -14.93
C ASP A 16 0.07 -9.71 -13.61
N VAL A 17 -0.48 -8.85 -12.75
CA VAL A 17 0.11 -8.41 -11.48
C VAL A 17 -0.73 -8.93 -10.32
N THR A 18 -0.06 -9.43 -9.28
CA THR A 18 -0.70 -9.81 -8.02
C THR A 18 -0.14 -9.01 -6.85
N CYS A 19 -0.96 -8.77 -5.84
CA CYS A 19 -0.55 -8.10 -4.61
C CYS A 19 -1.08 -8.84 -3.40
N GLY A 20 -0.24 -8.99 -2.38
CA GLY A 20 -0.58 -9.63 -1.11
C GLY A 20 -1.66 -8.88 -0.32
N GLU A 21 -2.12 -9.51 0.75
CA GLU A 21 -2.94 -8.79 1.73
C GLU A 21 -2.09 -7.79 2.49
N MET A 22 -2.76 -6.80 3.08
CA MET A 22 -2.13 -5.76 3.87
C MET A 22 -1.44 -6.36 5.11
N ALA A 23 -0.11 -6.24 5.18
CA ALA A 23 0.68 -6.62 6.33
C ALA A 23 1.00 -5.40 7.20
N VAL A 24 0.79 -5.52 8.52
CA VAL A 24 1.03 -4.41 9.45
C VAL A 24 2.51 -4.37 9.83
N CYS A 25 3.20 -3.26 9.56
CA CYS A 25 4.64 -3.13 9.74
C CYS A 25 5.10 -3.42 11.18
N THR A 26 4.34 -2.98 12.18
CA THR A 26 4.69 -3.25 13.59
C THR A 26 4.70 -4.74 13.91
N ASN A 27 3.76 -5.49 13.36
CA ASN A 27 3.62 -6.92 13.61
C ASN A 27 4.71 -7.72 12.87
N LEU A 28 5.07 -7.28 11.66
CA LEU A 28 6.21 -7.83 10.92
C LEU A 28 7.52 -7.65 11.68
N LEU A 29 7.79 -6.43 12.17
CA LEU A 29 8.99 -6.13 12.97
C LEU A 29 9.02 -6.88 14.30
N GLN A 30 7.86 -7.24 14.86
CA GLN A 30 7.73 -8.07 16.05
C GLN A 30 7.88 -9.57 15.76
N GLY A 31 8.09 -9.98 14.51
CA GLY A 31 8.27 -11.38 14.14
C GLY A 31 6.97 -12.21 14.13
N GLN A 32 5.80 -11.55 14.03
CA GLN A 32 4.53 -12.27 14.07
C GLN A 32 4.35 -13.12 12.81
N MET A 33 4.39 -14.45 12.96
CA MET A 33 4.43 -15.41 11.84
C MET A 33 3.23 -15.31 10.89
N SER A 34 2.05 -14.88 11.38
CA SER A 34 0.88 -14.68 10.51
C SER A 34 1.13 -13.62 9.45
N GLU A 35 1.89 -12.56 9.77
CA GLU A 35 2.08 -11.46 8.83
C GLU A 35 3.17 -11.81 7.82
N TRP A 36 4.20 -12.54 8.26
CA TRP A 36 5.19 -13.12 7.37
C TRP A 36 4.57 -14.07 6.34
N ALA A 37 3.48 -14.75 6.68
CA ALA A 37 2.76 -15.59 5.72
C ALA A 37 2.12 -14.78 4.58
N LEU A 38 1.76 -13.51 4.81
CA LEU A 38 1.16 -12.63 3.79
C LEU A 38 2.17 -12.22 2.71
N LEU A 39 3.47 -12.23 3.05
CA LEU A 39 4.57 -11.83 2.16
C LEU A 39 5.02 -12.95 1.21
N LYS A 40 4.42 -14.14 1.29
CA LYS A 40 4.81 -15.28 0.47
C LYS A 40 4.33 -15.14 -0.98
N ARG A 41 5.26 -15.36 -1.90
CA ARG A 41 5.04 -15.49 -3.36
C ARG A 41 4.91 -16.96 -3.76
N HIS A 42 4.10 -17.25 -4.77
CA HIS A 42 4.14 -18.52 -5.49
C HIS A 42 4.80 -18.33 -6.85
N GLN A 43 5.52 -19.35 -7.34
CA GLN A 43 6.25 -19.35 -8.62
C GLN A 43 5.42 -19.04 -9.87
N CYS A 44 4.09 -19.00 -9.78
CA CYS A 44 3.22 -18.66 -10.91
C CYS A 44 2.86 -17.17 -10.94
N GLU A 45 3.30 -16.39 -9.96
CA GLU A 45 3.11 -14.96 -9.90
C GLU A 45 4.32 -14.32 -10.58
N ASP A 46 4.14 -13.78 -11.79
CA ASP A 46 5.23 -13.19 -12.59
C ASP A 46 5.65 -11.81 -12.05
N ILE A 47 4.67 -11.01 -11.62
CA ILE A 47 4.87 -9.73 -10.94
C ILE A 47 4.06 -9.76 -9.63
N PHE A 48 4.75 -9.74 -8.50
CA PHE A 48 4.18 -9.81 -7.17
C PHE A 48 4.66 -8.65 -6.31
N GLY A 49 3.71 -7.96 -5.67
CA GLY A 49 4.01 -6.95 -4.66
C GLY A 49 3.39 -7.22 -3.32
N VAL A 50 3.96 -6.60 -2.29
CA VAL A 50 3.49 -6.69 -0.91
C VAL A 50 2.95 -5.34 -0.46
N GLN A 51 1.81 -5.36 0.22
CA GLN A 51 1.17 -4.15 0.71
C GLN A 51 1.44 -3.99 2.21
N LEU A 52 2.05 -2.87 2.58
CA LEU A 52 2.40 -2.51 3.95
C LEU A 52 1.44 -1.48 4.54
N GLU A 53 1.17 -1.61 5.83
CA GLU A 53 0.35 -0.68 6.61
C GLU A 53 1.09 -0.18 7.85
N GLY A 54 1.00 1.13 8.06
CA GLY A 54 1.60 1.81 9.20
C GLY A 54 1.41 3.32 9.16
N ALA A 55 1.83 3.98 10.25
CA ALA A 55 1.54 5.40 10.49
C ALA A 55 2.79 6.25 10.79
N PHE A 56 3.96 5.62 10.94
CA PHE A 56 5.18 6.27 11.43
C PHE A 56 6.34 6.03 10.46
N PRO A 57 7.07 7.10 10.04
CA PRO A 57 8.20 7.00 9.14
C PRO A 57 9.23 5.95 9.56
N ASP A 58 9.73 6.02 10.80
CA ASP A 58 10.76 5.10 11.29
C ASP A 58 10.34 3.63 11.22
N THR A 59 9.07 3.34 11.57
CA THR A 59 8.52 1.98 11.51
C THR A 59 8.40 1.49 10.07
N MET A 60 7.89 2.34 9.18
CA MET A 60 7.72 2.00 7.76
C MET A 60 9.07 1.78 7.07
N THR A 61 10.03 2.67 7.30
CA THR A 61 11.39 2.56 6.74
C THR A 61 12.11 1.30 7.23
N LYS A 62 12.07 1.01 8.54
CA LYS A 62 12.67 -0.23 9.09
C LYS A 62 12.02 -1.48 8.52
N CYS A 63 10.70 -1.45 8.32
CA CYS A 63 9.98 -2.57 7.72
C CYS A 63 10.37 -2.74 6.24
N ALA A 64 10.50 -1.65 5.48
CA ALA A 64 10.96 -1.67 4.10
C ALA A 64 12.39 -2.20 3.97
N GLU A 65 13.30 -1.76 4.84
CA GLU A 65 14.68 -2.25 4.91
C GLU A 65 14.73 -3.76 5.22
N LEU A 66 13.90 -4.23 6.16
CA LEU A 66 13.77 -5.64 6.47
C LEU A 66 13.28 -6.43 5.25
N LEU A 67 12.27 -5.93 4.55
CA LEU A 67 11.73 -6.57 3.34
C LEU A 67 12.79 -6.68 2.24
N SER A 68 13.51 -5.59 1.95
CA SER A 68 14.56 -5.59 0.90
C SER A 68 15.63 -6.66 1.14
N ARG A 69 15.86 -7.04 2.39
CA ARG A 69 16.84 -8.07 2.77
C ARG A 69 16.30 -9.49 2.84
N THR A 70 14.99 -9.66 3.03
CA THR A 70 14.41 -10.96 3.44
C THR A 70 13.33 -11.50 2.53
N VAL A 71 12.78 -10.67 1.64
CA VAL A 71 11.64 -11.04 0.79
C VAL A 71 11.89 -10.60 -0.64
N GLU A 72 11.74 -11.54 -1.58
CA GLU A 72 11.79 -11.26 -3.01
C GLU A 72 10.42 -10.78 -3.51
N VAL A 73 10.34 -9.52 -3.92
CA VAL A 73 9.13 -8.85 -4.44
C VAL A 73 9.51 -7.96 -5.61
N ASP A 74 8.56 -7.69 -6.50
CA ASP A 74 8.76 -6.82 -7.66
C ASP A 74 8.39 -5.35 -7.37
N PHE A 75 7.58 -5.12 -6.32
CA PHE A 75 7.24 -3.79 -5.82
C PHE A 75 6.75 -3.85 -4.36
N VAL A 76 6.82 -2.72 -3.67
CA VAL A 76 6.21 -2.52 -2.35
C VAL A 76 5.11 -1.49 -2.46
N ASP A 77 3.95 -1.76 -1.88
CA ASP A 77 2.79 -0.87 -1.89
C ASP A 77 2.48 -0.35 -0.48
N ILE A 78 2.15 0.94 -0.35
CA ILE A 78 1.67 1.52 0.91
C ILE A 78 0.15 1.55 0.91
N ASN A 79 -0.47 0.95 1.92
CA ASN A 79 -1.91 1.08 2.14
C ASN A 79 -2.24 2.44 2.77
N VAL A 80 -2.94 3.28 2.01
CA VAL A 80 -3.44 4.59 2.45
C VAL A 80 -4.96 4.67 2.22
N GLY A 81 -5.62 3.51 2.25
CA GLY A 81 -7.04 3.36 1.92
C GLY A 81 -7.86 2.60 2.95
N CYS A 82 -7.23 1.98 3.94
CA CYS A 82 -7.91 1.20 4.97
C CYS A 82 -8.77 2.09 5.88
N PRO A 83 -10.11 1.87 5.98
CA PRO A 83 -11.01 2.65 6.85
C PRO A 83 -11.14 2.07 8.26
N ILE A 84 -10.44 0.97 8.59
CA ILE A 84 -10.61 0.26 9.87
C ILE A 84 -10.28 1.20 11.02
N ASP A 85 -11.20 1.33 11.98
CA ASP A 85 -11.09 2.30 13.09
C ASP A 85 -9.79 2.13 13.90
N LEU A 86 -9.32 0.89 14.08
CA LEU A 86 -8.05 0.60 14.77
C LEU A 86 -6.83 1.17 14.02
N VAL A 87 -6.84 1.10 12.69
CA VAL A 87 -5.77 1.62 11.83
C VAL A 87 -5.87 3.15 11.76
N TYR A 88 -7.08 3.67 11.57
CA TYR A 88 -7.35 5.10 11.50
C TYR A 88 -6.96 5.83 12.79
N LYS A 89 -7.30 5.28 13.97
CA LYS A 89 -6.95 5.87 15.28
C LYS A 89 -5.44 5.92 15.53
N LYS A 90 -4.68 4.96 14.98
CA LYS A 90 -3.21 4.99 15.00
C LYS A 90 -2.63 5.97 13.97
N GLY A 91 -3.48 6.53 13.10
CA GLY A 91 -3.13 7.50 12.07
C GLY A 91 -2.55 6.88 10.80
N GLY A 92 -2.82 5.59 10.56
CA GLY A 92 -2.51 4.86 9.33
C GLY A 92 -3.72 4.78 8.39
N GLY A 93 -3.62 3.96 7.35
CA GLY A 93 -4.64 3.81 6.32
C GLY A 93 -5.03 5.16 5.73
N CYS A 94 -6.32 5.40 5.53
CA CYS A 94 -6.75 6.68 4.96
C CYS A 94 -6.59 7.89 5.87
N ALA A 95 -6.33 7.72 7.18
CA ALA A 95 -5.98 8.85 8.04
C ALA A 95 -4.69 9.54 7.56
N LEU A 96 -3.80 8.78 6.91
CA LEU A 96 -2.52 9.27 6.40
C LEU A 96 -2.70 10.27 5.25
N MET A 97 -3.82 10.21 4.50
CA MET A 97 -4.15 11.19 3.45
C MET A 97 -4.25 12.63 3.98
N ASN A 98 -4.65 12.82 5.24
CA ASN A 98 -4.72 14.14 5.88
C ASN A 98 -3.40 14.56 6.53
N ARG A 99 -2.35 13.74 6.46
CA ARG A 99 -1.07 13.92 7.16
C ARG A 99 0.08 13.99 6.16
N SER A 100 -0.03 14.86 5.16
CA SER A 100 0.91 14.97 4.02
C SER A 100 2.39 14.98 4.48
N THR A 101 2.77 15.75 5.50
CA THR A 101 4.16 15.77 6.00
C THR A 101 4.66 14.40 6.47
N LYS A 102 3.85 13.65 7.24
CA LYS A 102 4.24 12.30 7.68
C LYS A 102 4.24 11.31 6.53
N PHE A 103 3.29 11.46 5.61
CA PHE A 103 3.21 10.61 4.44
C PHE A 103 4.43 10.80 3.54
N GLN A 104 4.84 12.04 3.28
CA GLN A 104 6.08 12.37 2.58
C GLN A 104 7.30 11.72 3.23
N GLN A 105 7.42 11.82 4.56
CA GLN A 105 8.52 11.21 5.31
C GLN A 105 8.54 9.68 5.15
N ILE A 106 7.37 9.03 5.20
CA ILE A 106 7.25 7.59 4.96
C ILE A 106 7.71 7.24 3.54
N VAL A 107 7.16 7.90 2.52
CA VAL A 107 7.48 7.61 1.11
C VAL A 107 8.98 7.79 0.85
N ARG A 108 9.55 8.92 1.26
CA ARG A 108 10.98 9.20 1.07
C ARG A 108 11.87 8.24 1.84
N GLY A 109 11.51 7.91 3.09
CA GLY A 109 12.27 6.96 3.90
C GLY A 109 12.28 5.55 3.30
N MET A 110 11.13 5.07 2.83
CA MET A 110 11.04 3.75 2.18
C MET A 110 11.79 3.73 0.84
N ASN A 111 11.66 4.76 0.01
CA ASN A 111 12.39 4.87 -1.26
C ASN A 111 13.91 4.88 -1.10
N GLN A 112 14.45 5.29 0.05
CA GLN A 112 15.89 5.28 0.31
C GLN A 112 16.46 3.89 0.56
N VAL A 113 15.62 2.93 0.96
CA VAL A 113 16.07 1.60 1.43
C VAL A 113 15.56 0.44 0.57
N LEU A 114 14.64 0.71 -0.35
CA LEU A 114 14.08 -0.28 -1.27
C LEU A 114 14.81 -0.22 -2.61
N ASP A 115 15.14 -1.39 -3.14
CA ASP A 115 15.70 -1.55 -4.49
C ASP A 115 14.61 -1.71 -5.56
N VAL A 116 13.35 -1.78 -5.14
CA VAL A 116 12.16 -2.01 -5.98
C VAL A 116 11.23 -0.79 -5.94
N PRO A 117 10.40 -0.57 -6.98
CA PRO A 117 9.50 0.58 -7.01
C PRO A 117 8.51 0.57 -5.84
N LEU A 118 8.29 1.76 -5.27
CA LEU A 118 7.30 2.01 -4.25
C LEU A 118 6.01 2.53 -4.90
N THR A 119 4.90 1.85 -4.63
CA THR A 119 3.56 2.23 -5.07
C THR A 119 2.69 2.62 -3.88
N VAL A 120 1.57 3.27 -4.16
CA VAL A 120 0.62 3.67 -3.12
C VAL A 120 -0.80 3.34 -3.54
N LYS A 121 -1.57 2.75 -2.63
CA LYS A 121 -3.01 2.60 -2.78
C LYS A 121 -3.78 3.62 -1.93
N ILE A 122 -4.45 4.56 -2.58
CA ILE A 122 -5.27 5.61 -1.92
C ILE A 122 -6.77 5.42 -2.17
N ARG A 123 -7.58 6.22 -1.48
CA ARG A 123 -9.00 6.47 -1.81
C ARG A 123 -9.16 7.88 -2.38
N THR A 124 -10.34 8.22 -2.92
CA THR A 124 -10.63 9.60 -3.38
C THR A 124 -10.49 10.64 -2.27
N GLY A 125 -10.78 10.26 -1.03
CA GLY A 125 -10.64 11.11 0.15
C GLY A 125 -11.09 10.42 1.43
N VAL A 126 -10.97 11.12 2.56
CA VAL A 126 -11.41 10.59 3.86
C VAL A 126 -12.92 10.70 4.03
N GLN A 127 -13.48 11.86 3.70
CA GLN A 127 -14.93 12.14 3.75
C GLN A 127 -15.52 12.17 2.35
N GLU A 128 -16.84 12.05 2.25
CA GLU A 128 -17.53 12.27 0.96
C GLU A 128 -17.34 13.71 0.47
N ARG A 129 -17.36 13.89 -0.86
CA ARG A 129 -17.27 15.19 -1.56
C ARG A 129 -15.96 15.97 -1.40
N VAL A 130 -15.01 15.50 -0.58
CA VAL A 130 -13.66 16.06 -0.52
C VAL A 130 -12.72 15.14 -1.29
N ASN A 131 -12.36 15.54 -2.52
CA ASN A 131 -11.37 14.81 -3.31
C ASN A 131 -9.95 15.25 -2.91
N LEU A 132 -9.36 14.50 -1.97
CA LEU A 132 -7.98 14.70 -1.54
C LEU A 132 -6.99 14.02 -2.49
N ALA A 133 -7.40 12.94 -3.17
CA ALA A 133 -6.55 12.22 -4.12
C ALA A 133 -5.98 13.16 -5.18
N HIS A 134 -6.84 14.00 -5.79
CA HIS A 134 -6.42 14.94 -6.83
C HIS A 134 -5.33 15.94 -6.38
N ARG A 135 -5.32 16.30 -5.10
CA ARG A 135 -4.30 17.19 -4.52
C ARG A 135 -3.01 16.45 -4.18
N LEU A 136 -3.12 15.19 -3.75
CA LEU A 136 -1.98 14.36 -3.35
C LEU A 136 -1.22 13.78 -4.55
N LEU A 137 -1.88 13.53 -5.69
CA LEU A 137 -1.24 12.88 -6.85
C LEU A 137 0.05 13.58 -7.31
N PRO A 138 0.08 14.91 -7.52
CA PRO A 138 1.32 15.62 -7.88
C PRO A 138 2.39 15.52 -6.78
N GLU A 139 1.99 15.63 -5.51
CA GLU A 139 2.93 15.51 -4.39
C GLU A 139 3.56 14.11 -4.34
N LEU A 140 2.77 13.04 -4.55
CA LEU A 140 3.23 11.66 -4.56
C LEU A 140 4.27 11.43 -5.67
N ARG A 141 4.09 12.07 -6.83
CA ARG A 141 5.09 12.07 -7.89
C ARG A 141 6.42 12.64 -7.41
N ASP A 142 6.38 13.82 -6.81
CA ASP A 142 7.55 14.56 -6.35
C ASP A 142 8.26 13.85 -5.18
N TRP A 143 7.55 12.98 -4.46
CA TRP A 143 8.12 12.17 -3.39
C TRP A 143 8.74 10.86 -3.91
N GLY A 144 8.55 10.54 -5.19
CA GLY A 144 9.13 9.37 -5.85
C GLY A 144 8.24 8.12 -5.83
N VAL A 145 6.92 8.27 -5.74
CA VAL A 145 5.99 7.15 -5.92
C VAL A 145 5.95 6.76 -7.40
N ALA A 146 6.14 5.48 -7.70
CA ALA A 146 6.18 4.98 -9.08
C ALA A 146 4.77 4.88 -9.70
N LEU A 147 3.78 4.46 -8.91
CA LEU A 147 2.40 4.25 -9.36
C LEU A 147 1.41 4.46 -8.21
N VAL A 148 0.23 5.01 -8.53
CA VAL A 148 -0.87 5.16 -7.57
C VAL A 148 -2.07 4.32 -8.01
N THR A 149 -2.60 3.52 -7.09
CA THR A 149 -3.90 2.86 -7.25
C THR A 149 -4.96 3.64 -6.48
N GLU A 150 -5.85 4.32 -7.18
CA GLU A 150 -6.94 5.08 -6.57
C GLU A 150 -8.21 4.22 -6.49
N MET A 151 -8.74 4.03 -5.28
CA MET A 151 -10.07 3.47 -5.08
C MET A 151 -11.11 4.59 -5.18
N GLY A 152 -12.07 4.46 -6.11
CA GLY A 152 -13.08 5.47 -6.47
C GLY A 152 -14.12 5.84 -5.40
N THR A 153 -13.89 5.49 -4.15
CA THR A 153 -14.78 5.78 -3.02
C THR A 153 -14.04 6.39 -1.86
N SER A 154 -14.70 7.29 -1.12
CA SER A 154 -14.16 7.85 0.10
C SER A 154 -14.01 6.78 1.19
N CYS A 155 -13.24 7.09 2.22
CA CYS A 155 -13.04 6.19 3.35
C CYS A 155 -14.32 5.99 4.18
N HIS A 156 -15.16 7.03 4.25
CA HIS A 156 -16.44 7.01 4.97
C HIS A 156 -17.40 5.91 4.49
N LEU A 157 -17.48 5.67 3.18
CA LEU A 157 -18.39 4.68 2.59
C LEU A 157 -18.07 3.23 2.96
N ARG A 158 -16.86 2.97 3.51
CA ARG A 158 -16.27 1.67 3.91
C ARG A 158 -16.20 0.63 2.78
N MET A 159 -17.32 0.34 2.12
CA MET A 159 -17.45 -0.50 0.94
C MET A 159 -17.10 0.27 -0.36
N PRO A 160 -16.42 -0.38 -1.32
CA PRO A 160 -16.23 0.16 -2.65
C PRO A 160 -17.52 0.11 -3.46
N THR A 161 -17.89 1.22 -4.08
CA THR A 161 -19.04 1.38 -4.99
C THR A 161 -18.59 1.71 -6.42
N ALA A 162 -17.28 1.85 -6.63
CA ALA A 162 -16.63 2.16 -7.90
C ALA A 162 -15.34 1.34 -8.03
N PRO A 163 -14.92 1.00 -9.27
CA PRO A 163 -13.68 0.27 -9.49
C PRO A 163 -12.45 1.11 -9.13
N CYS A 164 -11.36 0.43 -8.78
CA CYS A 164 -10.05 1.07 -8.65
C CYS A 164 -9.54 1.52 -10.03
N ARG A 165 -8.76 2.60 -10.04
CA ARG A 165 -8.06 3.10 -11.22
C ARG A 165 -6.56 3.13 -10.95
N LEU A 166 -5.77 2.76 -11.95
CA LEU A 166 -4.34 3.00 -11.95
C LEU A 166 -4.12 4.42 -12.48
N VAL A 167 -3.41 5.23 -11.70
CA VAL A 167 -3.17 6.64 -11.99
C VAL A 167 -1.68 6.88 -12.00
N SER A 168 -1.19 7.51 -13.07
CA SER A 168 0.17 8.03 -13.07
C SER A 168 0.18 9.27 -12.16
N PRO A 169 1.14 9.43 -11.25
CA PRO A 169 1.19 10.57 -10.33
C PRO A 169 1.21 11.98 -10.99
N GLY A 170 1.22 12.09 -12.32
CA GLY A 170 1.21 13.36 -13.07
C GLY A 170 0.06 13.56 -14.06
N SER A 171 -0.96 12.70 -14.08
CA SER A 171 -2.14 12.79 -14.97
C SER A 171 -3.35 13.46 -14.34
#